data_AF-A0A1U9ZAE3-F1
#
_entry.id   AF-A0A1U9ZAE3-F1
#
_cell.length_a   1.000
_cell.length_b   1.000
_cell.length_c   1.000
_cell.angle_alpha   90.00
_cell.angle_beta   90.00
_cell.angle_gamma   90.00
#
_symmetry.space_group_name_H-M   'P 1'
#
loop_
_entity.id
_entity.type
_entity.pdbx_description
1 polymer ?
#
loop_
_entity_poly.entity_id
_entity_poly.type
_entity_poly.pdbx_seq_one_letter_code
_entity_poly.pdbx_strand_id
1 'polypeptide(L)' 'MGENPETSVLDPFNRLWDAQNVLVTNASAFPGSGVAGTTLTVMALTIRACRNLGSDAGSGSSAAYVKNQ' A
#
# COMPACT_ATOMS: atom_id res chain seq x y z
N MET A 1 3.14 -1.83 7.14
CA MET A 1 1.83 -2.30 6.62
C MET A 1 1.09 -3.03 7.72
N GLY A 2 -0.23 -2.88 7.81
CA GLY A 2 -1.06 -3.53 8.83
C GLY A 2 -2.55 -3.43 8.54
N GLU A 3 -3.37 -3.97 9.42
CA GLU A 3 -4.83 -4.03 9.27
C GLU A 3 -5.55 -2.86 9.97
N ASN A 4 -4.84 -2.10 10.83
CA ASN A 4 -5.40 -0.97 11.57
C ASN A 4 -4.58 0.31 11.29
N PRO A 5 -5.21 1.43 10.90
CA PRO A 5 -4.54 2.73 10.72
C PRO A 5 -3.87 3.28 11.99
N GLU A 6 -4.34 2.93 13.19
CA GLU A 6 -3.75 3.43 14.45
C GLU A 6 -2.36 2.84 14.74
N THR A 7 -2.08 1.65 14.22
CA THR A 7 -0.83 0.92 14.47
C THR A 7 0.03 0.76 13.22
N SER A 8 -0.42 1.28 12.08
CA SER A 8 0.29 1.13 10.82
C SER A 8 0.09 2.34 9.90
N VAL A 9 1.16 2.74 9.21
CA VAL A 9 1.12 3.85 8.23
C VAL A 9 0.55 3.42 6.88
N LEU A 10 0.63 2.11 6.59
CA LEU A 10 0.21 1.53 5.32
C LEU A 10 -0.83 0.46 5.55
N ASP A 11 -1.80 0.38 4.64
CA ASP A 11 -2.77 -0.70 4.56
C ASP A 11 -2.11 -2.05 4.17
N PRO A 12 -2.86 -3.16 4.12
CA PRO A 12 -2.34 -4.46 3.70
C PRO A 12 -1.85 -4.50 2.25
N PHE A 13 -2.24 -3.54 1.41
CA PHE A 13 -1.93 -3.41 -0.01
C PHE A 13 -0.89 -2.32 -0.33
N ASN A 14 -0.13 -1.87 0.67
CA ASN A 14 0.94 -0.89 0.53
C ASN A 14 0.49 0.54 0.19
N ARG A 15 -0.76 0.90 0.46
CA ARG A 15 -1.30 2.27 0.31
C ARG A 15 -1.20 3.05 1.60
N LEU A 16 -1.10 4.37 1.49
CA LEU A 16 -1.31 5.25 2.64
C LEU A 16 -2.80 5.26 3.01
N TRP A 17 -3.09 5.21 4.31
CA TRP A 17 -4.46 5.34 4.82
C TRP A 17 -5.10 6.66 4.38
N ASP A 18 -4.33 7.76 4.49
CA ASP A 18 -4.77 9.12 4.15
C ASP A 18 -4.77 9.40 2.63
N ALA A 19 -4.06 8.58 1.83
CA ALA A 19 -3.90 8.80 0.39
C ALA A 19 -3.87 7.47 -0.36
N GLN A 20 -5.06 6.99 -0.74
CA GLN A 20 -5.27 5.67 -1.35
C GLN A 20 -4.68 5.53 -2.77
N ASN A 21 -4.30 6.63 -3.41
CA ASN A 21 -3.60 6.67 -4.69
C ASN A 21 -2.06 6.68 -4.55
N VAL A 22 -1.53 6.68 -3.33
CA VAL A 22 -0.08 6.70 -3.04
C VAL A 22 0.34 5.33 -2.51
N LEU A 23 1.35 4.73 -3.15
CA LEU A 23 1.90 3.43 -2.81
C LEU A 23 3.32 3.52 -2.26
N VAL A 24 3.63 2.70 -1.26
CA VAL A 24 4.99 2.52 -0.73
C VAL A 24 5.41 1.06 -0.91
N THR A 25 6.24 0.82 -1.93
CA THR A 25 6.66 -0.52 -2.35
C THR A 25 8.17 -0.71 -2.26
N ASN A 26 8.75 -0.37 -1.11
CA ASN A 26 10.15 -0.60 -0.78
C ASN A 26 10.25 -1.35 0.56
N ALA A 27 11.46 -1.68 1.01
CA ALA A 27 11.69 -2.34 2.29
C ALA A 27 11.14 -1.57 3.51
N SER A 28 10.92 -0.26 3.40
CA SER A 28 10.26 0.55 4.44
C SER A 28 8.81 0.13 4.73
N ALA A 29 8.17 -0.62 3.83
CA ALA A 29 6.82 -1.12 4.05
C ALA A 29 6.78 -2.30 5.03
N PHE A 30 7.91 -2.97 5.28
CA PHE A 30 7.97 -4.14 6.13
C PHE A 30 7.73 -3.77 7.61
N PRO A 31 6.85 -4.49 8.32
CA PRO A 31 6.61 -4.24 9.75
C PRO A 31 7.78 -4.70 10.64
N GLY A 32 8.77 -5.39 10.08
CA GLY A 32 9.95 -5.86 10.78
C GLY A 32 11.14 -6.09 9.83
N SER A 33 12.28 -6.45 10.40
CA SER A 33 13.52 -6.69 9.65
C SER A 33 13.48 -8.01 8.87
N GLY A 34 14.00 -7.98 7.64
CA GLY A 34 14.24 -9.19 6.84
C GLY A 34 15.57 -9.86 7.22
N VAL A 35 15.63 -11.19 7.10
CA VAL A 35 16.84 -11.99 7.38
C VAL A 35 17.63 -12.33 6.10
N ALA A 36 16.98 -12.31 4.94
CA ALA A 36 17.56 -12.60 3.63
C ALA A 36 17.39 -11.42 2.66
N GLY A 37 17.98 -11.52 1.46
CA GLY A 37 17.87 -10.50 0.41
C GLY A 37 16.41 -10.11 0.14
N THR A 38 16.07 -8.85 0.37
CA THR A 38 14.68 -8.35 0.36
C THR A 38 14.15 -8.02 -1.04
N THR A 39 15.00 -8.00 -2.06
CA THR A 39 14.67 -7.54 -3.41
C THR A 39 13.50 -8.30 -4.02
N LEU A 40 13.50 -9.64 -3.97
CA LEU A 40 12.40 -10.45 -4.54
C LEU A 40 11.08 -10.23 -3.78
N THR A 41 11.14 -10.11 -2.46
CA THR A 41 9.96 -9.79 -1.63
C THR A 41 9.39 -8.43 -1.98
N VAL A 42 10.25 -7.41 -2.11
CA VAL A 42 9.83 -6.07 -2.55
C VAL A 42 9.15 -6.14 -3.91
N MET A 43 9.75 -6.80 -4.91
CA MET A 43 9.15 -6.92 -6.24
C MET A 43 7.79 -7.64 -6.21
N ALA A 44 7.66 -8.71 -5.43
CA ALA A 44 6.38 -9.42 -5.27
C ALA A 44 5.30 -8.54 -4.65
N LEU A 45 5.63 -7.76 -3.61
CA LEU A 45 4.71 -6.81 -3.01
C LEU A 45 4.32 -5.68 -3.97
N THR A 46 5.26 -5.16 -4.76
CA THR A 46 4.98 -4.15 -5.79
C THR A 46 3.94 -4.66 -6.79
N ILE A 47 4.13 -5.88 -7.32
CA ILE A 47 3.19 -6.48 -8.28
C ILE A 47 1.79 -6.62 -7.65
N ARG A 48 1.72 -7.09 -6.39
CA ARG A 48 0.45 -7.22 -5.65
C ARG A 48 -0.25 -5.88 -5.47
N ALA A 49 0.48 -4.84 -5.03
CA ALA A 49 -0.05 -3.51 -4.80
C ALA A 49 -0.58 -2.87 -6.10
N CYS A 50 0.20 -2.97 -7.19
CA CYS A 50 -0.19 -2.46 -8.50
C CYS A 50 -1.44 -3.17 -9.06
N ARG A 51 -1.55 -4.49 -8.88
CA ARG A 51 -2.75 -5.24 -9.28
C ARG A 51 -4.00 -4.75 -8.54
N ASN A 52 -3.89 -4.55 -7.23
CA ASN A 52 -5.00 -4.06 -6.42
C ASN A 52 -5.38 -2.60 -6.77
N LEU A 53 -4.39 -1.75 -7.07
CA LEU A 53 -4.65 -0.39 -7.56
C LEU A 53 -5.33 -0.41 -8.94
N GLY A 54 -4.91 -1.30 -9.84
CA GLY A 54 -5.52 -1.47 -11.15
C GLY A 54 -6.96 -1.98 -11.09
N SER A 55 -7.28 -2.89 -10.17
CA SER A 55 -8.67 -3.33 -9.96
C SER A 55 -9.56 -2.20 -9.42
N ASP A 56 -9.01 -1.32 -8.59
CA ASP A 56 -9.76 -0.20 -8.00
C ASP A 56 -9.88 0.99 -8.96
N ALA A 57 -8.95 1.14 -9.90
CA ALA A 57 -9.02 2.15 -10.95
C ALA A 57 -10.19 1.89 -11.93
N GLY A 58 -10.57 0.62 -12.12
CA GLY A 58 -11.75 0.24 -12.92
C GLY A 58 -13.09 0.49 -12.24
N SER A 59 -13.10 0.65 -10.90
CA SER A 59 -14.32 0.84 -10.10
C SER A 59 -14.55 2.28 -9.63
N GLY A 60 -13.76 3.24 -10.12
CA GLY A 60 -14.02 4.67 -9.89
C GLY A 60 -13.84 5.09 -8.43
N SER A 61 -12.68 4.84 -7.84
CA SER A 61 -12.34 5.40 -6.51
C SER A 61 -11.97 6.89 -6.62
N SER A 62 -12.96 7.74 -6.92
CA SER A 62 -12.88 9.21 -6.83
C SER A 62 -13.44 9.76 -5.51
N ALA A 63 -13.94 8.90 -4.63
CA ALA A 63 -14.80 9.31 -3.51
C ALA A 63 -14.06 9.80 -2.25
N ALA A 64 -12.75 9.60 -2.11
CA ALA A 64 -12.04 9.90 -0.86
C ALA A 64 -11.43 11.33 -0.78
N TYR A 65 -11.12 11.96 -1.92
CA TYR A 65 -10.48 13.29 -1.92
C TYR A 65 -11.48 14.46 -1.73
N VAL A 66 -12.79 14.22 -1.85
CA VAL A 66 -13.83 15.28 -1.76
C VAL A 66 -14.19 15.65 -0.32
N LYS A 67 -13.73 14.91 0.70
CA LYS A 67 -14.10 15.17 2.11
C LYS A 67 -13.19 16.14 2.86
N ASN A 68 -12.22 16.77 2.21
CA ASN A 68 -11.27 17.69 2.85
C ASN A 68 -11.06 18.99 2.04
N GLN A 69 -12.14 19.52 1.48
CA GLN A 69 -12.27 20.90 1.02
C GLN A 69 -13.51 21.55 1.66
#